data_AF-A0A5C5SDR6-F1
#
_entry.id   AF-A0A5C5SDR6-F1
#
_cell.length_a   1.000
_cell.length_b   1.000
_cell.length_c   1.000
_cell.angle_alpha   90.00
_cell.angle_beta   90.00
_cell.angle_gamma   90.00
#
_symmetry.space_group_name_H-M   'P 1'
#
loop_
_entity.id
_entity.type
_entity.pdbx_description
1 polymer ?
#
loop_
_entity_poly.entity_id
_entity_poly.type
_entity_poly.pdbx_seq_one_letter_code
_entity_poly.pdbx_strand_id
1 'polypeptide(L)'
;MKLKSIVFRGDKRLELAASNAPPMRLPERHPSVEKLKISLYGWGHLKRLFPLSPVYDAEFKEGVKSFQRSMGLKDDGVVGHFTMTRLDELEHLSEMPGVRDILPTPGVGPWGPYIGVSERATRRLEAKQMQSRVA
;
A
#
# COMPACT_ATOMS: atom_id res chain seq x y z
N MET A 1 -12.52 -6.64 10.33
CA MET A 1 -13.05 -5.64 9.39
C MET A 1 -12.51 -6.01 8.03
N LYS A 2 -13.37 -6.03 7.01
CA LYS A 2 -12.93 -6.25 5.63
C LYS A 2 -12.51 -4.91 5.03
N LEU A 3 -11.35 -4.90 4.38
CA LEU A 3 -10.81 -3.73 3.70
C LEU A 3 -11.36 -3.64 2.27
N LYS A 4 -11.46 -2.43 1.74
CA LYS A 4 -12.14 -2.15 0.46
C LYS A 4 -11.16 -1.94 -0.70
N SER A 5 -9.98 -1.38 -0.44
CA SER A 5 -8.98 -1.10 -1.47
C SER A 5 -8.47 -2.38 -2.13
N ILE A 6 -8.19 -2.33 -3.43
CA ILE A 6 -7.58 -3.43 -4.18
C ILE A 6 -6.22 -3.82 -3.56
N VAL A 7 -5.49 -2.86 -2.99
CA VAL A 7 -4.18 -3.10 -2.36
C VAL A 7 -4.29 -3.93 -1.07
N PHE A 8 -5.30 -3.68 -0.24
CA PHE A 8 -5.39 -4.30 1.10
C PHE A 8 -6.45 -5.38 1.24
N ARG A 9 -7.50 -5.37 0.41
CA ARG A 9 -8.60 -6.34 0.51
C ARG A 9 -8.08 -7.78 0.38
N GLY A 10 -8.55 -8.67 1.26
CA GLY A 10 -8.14 -10.08 1.26
C GLY A 10 -6.82 -10.36 1.97
N ASP A 11 -6.08 -9.34 2.42
CA ASP A 11 -4.93 -9.53 3.29
C ASP A 11 -5.37 -9.73 4.75
N LYS A 12 -5.40 -11.00 5.18
CA LYS A 12 -5.88 -11.36 6.53
C LYS A 12 -5.15 -10.61 7.63
N ARG A 13 -3.83 -10.35 7.50
CA ARG A 13 -3.08 -9.69 8.56
C ARG A 13 -3.47 -8.22 8.70
N LEU A 14 -3.66 -7.54 7.57
CA LEU A 14 -4.13 -6.15 7.55
C LEU A 14 -5.57 -6.04 8.04
N GLU A 15 -6.44 -6.97 7.67
CA GLU A 15 -7.83 -7.02 8.16
C GLU A 15 -7.91 -7.25 9.68
N LEU A 16 -7.01 -8.07 10.23
CA LEU A 16 -6.84 -8.24 11.68
C LEU A 16 -6.34 -6.95 12.35
N ALA A 17 -5.34 -6.28 11.79
CA ALA A 17 -4.87 -4.99 12.29
C ALA A 17 -5.95 -3.90 12.24
N ALA A 18 -6.73 -3.85 11.17
CA ALA A 18 -7.88 -2.97 11.01
C ALA A 18 -9.01 -3.27 12.03
N SER A 19 -8.97 -4.43 12.67
CA SER A 19 -9.89 -4.82 13.75
C SER A 19 -9.28 -4.67 15.14
N ASN A 20 -8.06 -4.11 15.25
CA ASN A 20 -7.25 -4.11 16.47
C ASN A 20 -7.00 -5.52 17.05
N ALA A 21 -6.92 -6.56 16.21
CA ALA A 21 -6.91 -7.95 16.65
C ALA A 21 -5.76 -8.81 16.08
N PRO A 22 -4.48 -8.59 16.45
CA PRO A 22 -3.91 -7.42 17.11
C PRO A 22 -3.49 -6.33 16.08
N PRO A 23 -3.37 -5.06 16.50
CA PRO A 23 -2.83 -4.00 15.63
C PRO A 23 -1.38 -4.30 15.23
N MET A 24 -0.93 -3.73 14.11
CA MET A 24 0.46 -3.85 13.64
C MET A 24 1.35 -2.78 14.28
N ARG A 25 2.48 -3.19 14.86
CA ARG A 25 3.42 -2.31 15.57
C ARG A 25 4.83 -2.90 15.61
N LEU A 26 5.84 -2.04 15.79
CA LEU A 26 7.21 -2.46 16.09
C LEU A 26 7.22 -3.45 17.29
N PRO A 27 7.97 -4.57 17.24
CA PRO A 27 8.96 -4.98 16.22
C PRO A 27 8.45 -6.05 15.24
N GLU A 28 7.18 -6.00 14.87
CA GLU A 28 6.57 -7.04 14.05
C GLU A 28 7.27 -7.29 12.71
N ARG A 29 7.28 -8.55 12.26
CA ARG A 29 7.75 -8.96 10.94
C ARG A 29 6.64 -9.71 10.21
N HIS A 30 6.14 -9.14 9.11
CA HIS A 30 5.12 -9.75 8.27
C HIS A 30 5.18 -9.19 6.84
N PRO A 31 4.96 -9.99 5.79
CA PRO A 31 4.93 -9.51 4.40
C PRO A 31 3.97 -8.34 4.16
N SER A 32 2.85 -8.29 4.88
CA SER A 32 1.89 -7.17 4.79
C SER A 32 2.46 -5.81 5.20
N VAL A 33 3.57 -5.77 5.94
CA VAL A 33 4.28 -4.51 6.21
C VAL A 33 4.77 -3.86 4.92
N GLU A 34 5.15 -4.65 3.91
CA GLU A 34 5.63 -4.14 2.63
C GLU A 34 4.54 -3.36 1.89
N LYS A 35 3.29 -3.84 1.93
CA LYS A 35 2.14 -3.13 1.34
C LYS A 35 1.93 -1.78 2.02
N LEU A 36 2.00 -1.74 3.35
CA LEU A 36 1.88 -0.49 4.09
C LEU A 36 3.03 0.48 3.79
N LYS A 37 4.26 -0.04 3.63
CA LYS A 37 5.43 0.75 3.20
C LYS A 37 5.20 1.36 1.81
N ILE A 38 4.72 0.58 0.85
CA ILE A 38 4.42 1.06 -0.50
C ILE A 38 3.36 2.17 -0.44
N SER A 39 2.25 1.94 0.26
CA SER A 39 1.18 2.94 0.41
C SER A 39 1.67 4.22 1.08
N LEU A 40 2.30 4.13 2.27
CA LEU A 40 2.79 5.31 2.98
C LEU A 40 3.87 6.07 2.21
N TYR A 41 4.68 5.38 1.42
CA TYR A 41 5.62 6.04 0.51
C TYR A 41 4.89 6.79 -0.60
N GLY A 42 3.88 6.17 -1.22
CA GLY A 42 3.04 6.82 -2.22
C GLY A 42 2.42 8.12 -1.70
N TRP A 43 1.84 8.09 -0.50
CA TRP A 43 1.25 9.26 0.15
C TRP A 43 2.28 10.27 0.72
N GLY A 44 3.58 10.04 0.54
CA GLY A 44 4.63 10.98 0.95
C GLY A 44 5.00 10.95 2.43
N HIS A 45 4.58 9.91 3.17
CA HIS A 45 4.88 9.75 4.59
C HIS A 45 6.14 8.94 4.88
N LEU A 46 6.74 8.31 3.85
CA LEU A 46 8.06 7.70 3.94
C LEU A 46 9.06 8.46 3.07
N LYS A 47 10.24 8.74 3.66
CA LYS A 47 11.34 9.39 2.95
C LYS A 47 12.01 8.46 1.93
N ARG A 48 11.98 7.16 2.20
CA ARG A 48 12.61 6.13 1.39
C ARG A 48 11.78 4.85 1.43
N LEU A 49 11.64 4.19 0.27
CA LEU A 49 10.97 2.89 0.18
C LEU A 49 11.95 1.71 0.30
N PHE A 50 13.19 1.88 -0.16
CA PHE A 50 14.18 0.81 -0.24
C PHE A 50 15.21 0.85 0.90
N PRO A 51 15.58 -0.29 1.49
CA PRO A 51 15.14 -1.64 1.14
C PRO A 51 13.70 -1.93 1.57
N LEU A 52 12.92 -2.52 0.66
CA LEU A 52 11.56 -2.98 0.98
C LEU A 52 11.68 -4.24 1.83
N SER A 53 11.48 -4.09 3.14
CA SER A 53 11.59 -5.18 4.11
C SER A 53 10.23 -5.48 4.75
N PRO A 54 9.93 -6.75 5.06
CA PRO A 54 8.71 -7.15 5.76
C PRO A 54 8.78 -6.84 7.26
N VAL A 55 9.60 -5.88 7.68
CA VAL A 55 9.87 -5.55 9.08
C VAL A 55 9.24 -4.21 9.41
N TYR A 56 8.49 -4.18 10.51
CA TYR A 56 8.01 -2.95 11.11
C TYR A 56 9.15 -2.34 11.94
N ASP A 57 10.06 -1.65 11.26
CA ASP A 57 11.23 -1.00 11.86
C ASP A 57 10.92 0.40 12.45
N ALA A 58 11.92 1.03 13.06
CA ALA A 58 11.76 2.34 13.69
C ALA A 58 11.52 3.47 12.67
N GLU A 59 12.14 3.40 11.50
CA GLU A 59 11.94 4.39 10.43
C GLU A 59 10.50 4.33 9.90
N PHE A 60 10.00 3.11 9.69
CA PHE A 60 8.62 2.88 9.29
C PHE A 60 7.62 3.36 10.35
N LYS A 61 7.91 3.13 11.64
CA LYS A 61 7.10 3.67 12.74
C LYS A 61 6.99 5.20 12.67
N GLU A 62 8.08 5.90 12.40
CA GLU A 62 8.06 7.36 12.26
C GLU A 62 7.25 7.81 11.03
N GLY A 63 7.30 7.06 9.93
CA GLY A 63 6.41 7.28 8.78
C GLY A 63 4.94 7.11 9.11
N VAL A 64 4.60 6.09 9.90
CA VAL A 64 3.22 5.86 10.38
C VAL A 64 2.77 7.01 11.28
N LYS A 65 3.62 7.50 12.17
CA LYS A 65 3.32 8.69 12.99
C LYS A 65 3.08 9.93 12.14
N SER A 66 3.90 10.15 11.10
CA SER A 66 3.74 11.26 10.17
C SER A 66 2.37 11.19 9.47
N PHE A 67 1.99 10.02 8.99
CA PHE A 67 0.66 9.78 8.42
C PHE A 67 -0.45 10.04 9.43
N GLN A 68 -0.37 9.46 10.63
CA GLN A 68 -1.35 9.64 11.69
C GLN A 68 -1.55 11.12 12.02
N ARG A 69 -0.45 11.87 12.20
CA ARG A 69 -0.48 13.30 12.46
C ARG A 69 -1.15 14.09 11.34
N SER A 70 -0.83 13.77 10.08
CA SER A 70 -1.44 14.43 8.91
C SER A 70 -2.96 14.17 8.79
N MET A 71 -3.41 13.03 9.31
CA MET A 71 -4.81 12.61 9.28
C MET A 71 -5.57 12.97 10.57
N GLY A 72 -4.95 13.72 11.51
CA GLY A 72 -5.57 14.07 12.79
C GLY A 72 -5.79 12.89 13.73
N LEU A 73 -5.05 11.80 13.55
CA LEU A 73 -5.06 10.62 14.40
C LEU A 73 -4.01 10.73 15.51
N LYS A 74 -4.13 9.88 16.53
CA LYS A 74 -3.09 9.72 17.56
C LYS A 74 -1.79 9.21 16.92
N ASP A 75 -0.68 9.92 17.10
CA ASP A 75 0.63 9.63 16.51
C ASP A 75 1.44 8.60 17.34
N ASP A 76 0.80 7.50 17.72
CA ASP A 76 1.42 6.42 18.49
C ASP A 76 2.33 5.50 17.65
N GLY A 77 2.27 5.61 16.32
CA GLY A 77 2.99 4.74 15.40
C GLY A 77 2.45 3.31 15.42
N VAL A 78 1.15 3.14 15.68
CA VAL A 78 0.46 1.85 15.68
C VAL A 78 -0.53 1.80 14.52
N VAL A 79 -0.40 0.78 13.69
CA VAL A 79 -1.34 0.51 12.59
C VAL A 79 -2.49 -0.32 13.13
N GLY A 80 -3.44 0.37 13.77
CA GLY A 80 -4.69 -0.20 14.27
C GLY A 80 -5.90 0.16 13.41
N HIS A 81 -7.09 0.07 13.99
CA HIS A 81 -8.38 0.33 13.33
C HIS A 81 -8.39 1.67 12.58
N PHE A 82 -8.22 2.79 13.29
CA PHE A 82 -8.31 4.12 12.69
C PHE A 82 -7.26 4.36 11.60
N THR A 83 -6.01 3.94 11.85
CA THR A 83 -4.91 4.06 10.87
C THR A 83 -5.24 3.28 9.59
N MET A 84 -5.71 2.04 9.73
CA MET A 84 -6.07 1.19 8.57
C MET A 84 -7.30 1.70 7.85
N THR A 85 -8.35 2.13 8.56
CA THR A 85 -9.55 2.69 7.93
C THR A 85 -9.20 3.88 7.05
N ARG A 86 -8.37 4.80 7.55
CA ARG A 86 -8.00 5.98 6.79
C ARG A 86 -7.13 5.64 5.58
N LEU A 87 -6.17 4.73 5.75
CA LEU A 87 -5.30 4.32 4.66
C LEU A 87 -6.09 3.55 3.57
N ASP A 88 -7.02 2.67 3.98
CA ASP A 88 -7.90 1.93 3.07
C ASP A 88 -8.83 2.84 2.27
N GLU A 89 -9.41 3.86 2.92
CA GLU A 89 -10.20 4.89 2.25
C GLU A 89 -9.40 5.63 1.17
N LEU A 90 -8.19 6.08 1.51
CA LEU A 90 -7.33 6.81 0.57
C LEU A 90 -6.93 5.96 -0.63
N GLU A 91 -6.51 4.71 -0.40
CA GLU A 91 -6.18 3.78 -1.47
C GLU A 91 -7.39 3.48 -2.36
N HIS A 92 -8.55 3.18 -1.75
CA HIS A 92 -9.77 2.90 -2.50
C HIS A 92 -10.23 4.09 -3.35
N LEU A 93 -10.10 5.32 -2.84
CA LEU A 93 -10.42 6.54 -3.59
C LEU A 93 -9.47 6.72 -4.79
N SER A 94 -8.18 6.36 -4.65
CA SER A 94 -7.20 6.43 -5.75
C SER A 94 -7.49 5.43 -6.90
N GLU A 95 -8.23 4.38 -6.59
CA GLU A 95 -8.62 3.33 -7.54
C GLU A 95 -9.84 3.70 -8.38
N MET A 96 -10.58 4.75 -7.99
CA MET A 96 -11.78 5.18 -8.71
C MET A 96 -11.44 5.87 -10.05
N PRO A 97 -12.08 5.47 -11.17
CA PRO A 97 -11.86 6.11 -12.47
C PRO A 97 -12.33 7.58 -12.42
N GLY A 98 -11.47 8.50 -12.85
CA GLY A 98 -11.73 9.95 -12.86
C GLY A 98 -11.35 10.71 -11.57
N VAL A 99 -11.01 10.03 -10.47
CA VAL A 99 -10.54 10.67 -9.22
C VAL A 99 -9.04 10.95 -9.24
N ARG A 100 -8.29 10.20 -10.05
CA ARG A 100 -6.83 10.35 -10.25
C ARG A 100 -6.41 11.74 -10.70
N ASP A 101 -7.30 12.47 -11.37
CA ASP A 101 -7.01 13.80 -11.91
C ASP A 101 -7.22 14.92 -10.87
N ILE A 102 -7.86 14.62 -9.73
CA ILE A 102 -8.30 15.61 -8.73
C ILE A 102 -7.51 15.49 -7.42
N LEU A 103 -7.03 14.30 -7.07
CA LEU A 103 -6.25 14.05 -5.85
C LEU A 103 -4.74 14.10 -6.16
N PRO A 104 -3.87 14.64 -5.27
CA PRO A 104 -2.44 14.38 -5.37
C PRO A 104 -2.24 12.86 -5.35
N THR A 105 -1.93 12.30 -6.52
CA THR A 105 -1.74 10.86 -6.68
C THR A 105 -0.63 10.40 -5.74
N PRO A 106 -0.79 9.25 -5.04
CA PRO A 106 0.34 8.62 -4.39
C PRO A 106 1.45 8.48 -5.44
N GLY A 107 2.61 9.07 -5.14
CA GLY A 107 3.64 9.43 -6.10
C GLY A 107 3.84 8.36 -7.15
N VAL A 108 3.56 8.72 -8.42
CA VAL A 108 3.92 7.92 -9.59
C VAL A 108 5.43 7.79 -9.58
N GLY A 109 5.92 6.78 -8.87
CA GLY A 109 7.32 6.39 -8.91
C GLY A 109 7.66 5.86 -10.31
N PRO A 110 8.94 5.73 -10.64
CA PRO A 110 9.41 5.31 -11.97
C PRO A 110 8.92 3.93 -12.43
N TRP A 111 8.21 3.18 -11.58
CA TRP A 111 7.77 1.80 -11.81
C TRP A 111 6.23 1.66 -11.79
N GLY A 112 5.49 2.67 -12.26
CA GLY A 112 4.05 2.55 -12.50
C GLY A 112 3.21 2.18 -11.26
N PRO A 113 1.90 1.89 -11.44
CA PRO A 113 1.05 1.50 -10.32
C PRO A 113 1.53 0.15 -9.79
N TYR A 114 1.86 0.07 -8.50
CA TYR A 114 2.17 -1.17 -7.77
C TYR A 114 0.89 -2.04 -7.64
N ILE A 115 0.38 -2.49 -8.77
CA ILE A 115 -0.57 -3.59 -8.84
C ILE A 115 0.27 -4.86 -8.85
N GLY A 116 0.11 -5.70 -7.81
CA GLY A 116 0.56 -7.08 -7.88
C GLY A 116 0.12 -7.68 -9.21
N VAL A 117 1.11 -8.13 -9.98
CA VAL A 117 1.02 -8.87 -11.26
C VAL A 117 -0.42 -9.02 -11.77
N SER A 118 -0.93 -8.04 -12.53
CA SER A 118 -2.14 -8.28 -13.31
C SER A 118 -1.73 -9.02 -14.58
N GLU A 119 -2.27 -10.22 -14.78
CA GLU A 119 -2.10 -11.12 -15.94
C GLU A 119 -2.28 -10.45 -17.32
N ARG A 120 -2.74 -9.19 -17.37
CA ARG A 120 -2.88 -8.42 -18.61
C ARG A 120 -1.53 -7.93 -19.15
N ALA A 121 -0.51 -7.77 -18.30
CA ALA A 121 0.83 -7.37 -18.74
C ALA A 121 1.58 -8.53 -19.42
N THR A 122 1.44 -9.75 -18.90
CA THR A 122 2.08 -10.95 -19.46
C THR A 122 1.51 -11.34 -20.82
N ARG A 123 0.18 -11.28 -21.00
CA ARG A 123 -0.46 -11.64 -22.28
C ARG A 123 -0.03 -10.75 -23.46
N ARG A 124 0.28 -9.47 -23.22
CA ARG A 124 0.76 -8.56 -24.29
C ARG A 124 2.21 -8.83 -24.70
N LEU A 125 3.04 -9.31 -23.77
CA LEU A 125 4.41 -9.72 -24.08
C LEU A 125 4.42 -11.05 -24.84
N GLU A 126 3.62 -12.03 -24.42
CA GLU A 126 3.48 -13.32 -25.11
C GLU A 126 2.88 -13.15 -26.51
N ALA A 127 1.85 -12.30 -26.66
CA ALA A 127 1.27 -12.01 -27.97
C ALA A 127 2.28 -11.38 -28.95
N LYS A 128 3.19 -10.52 -28.47
CA LYS A 128 4.27 -9.95 -29.29
C LYS A 128 5.37 -10.98 -29.60
N GLN A 129 5.71 -11.87 -28.66
CA GLN A 129 6.71 -12.91 -28.88
C GLN A 129 6.22 -14.08 -29.75
N MET A 130 4.92 -14.35 -29.77
CA MET A 130 4.35 -15.39 -30.62
C MET A 130 4.25 -14.94 -32.10
N GLN A 131 4.06 -13.64 -32.35
CA GLN A 131 4.06 -13.07 -33.70
C GLN A 131 5.45 -13.02 -34.36
N SER A 132 6.54 -13.07 -33.59
CA SER A 132 7.90 -13.06 -34.14
C SER A 132 8.47 -14.45 -34.48
N ARG A 133 7.71 -15.53 -34.28
CA ARG A 133 8.12 -16.91 -34.62
C ARG A 133 7.43 -17.47 -35.87
N VAL A 134 6.63 -16.65 -36.56
CA VAL A 134 5.90 -17.05 -37.79
C VAL A 134 6.30 -16.18 -39.00
N ALA A 135 7.46 -15.53 -38.94
CA ALA A 135 8.13 -14.90 -40.08
C ALA A 135 9.54 -15.51 -40.20
#